data_AF-A0A0Q5U5T1-F1
#
_entry.id   AF-A0A0Q5U5T1-F1
#
_cell.length_a   1.000
_cell.length_b   1.000
_cell.length_c   1.000
_cell.angle_alpha   90.00
_cell.angle_beta   90.00
_cell.angle_gamma   90.00
#
_symmetry.space_group_name_H-M   'P 1'
#
loop_
_entity.id
_entity.type
_entity.pdbx_description
1 polymer ?
#
loop_
_entity_poly.entity_id
_entity_poly.type
_entity_poly.pdbx_seq_one_letter_code
_entity_poly.pdbx_strand_id
1 'polypeptide(L)'
;MVKKKNQDADSQKPTVELLSEEAWMARRNTYMQRLADLRTSVAFIDDAIEEHKELQKQKLSNDKWNSYLACDGLPNPSRPAEIRRFLFQLHFLEQESCANEVSWVLSVDEGSLLSQAPDRSDMTRKNLEKSRPNVGQLYDETVQRILATIERVERVLRNDDELVRLPTFQVLELDKATGNVLGPQLRGCDYSTAAECALRQSYTAVCAHFLRSALPSGQEL
;
A
#
# COMPACT_ATOMS: atom_id res chain seq x y z
N MET A 1 -29.12 99.56 13.26
CA MET A 1 -28.98 98.87 14.57
C MET A 1 -28.85 97.37 14.31
N VAL A 2 -27.63 96.85 14.44
CA VAL A 2 -27.32 95.42 14.35
C VAL A 2 -27.30 94.86 15.77
N LYS A 3 -28.14 93.87 16.07
CA LYS A 3 -27.96 93.03 17.27
C LYS A 3 -27.55 91.64 16.83
N LYS A 4 -26.25 91.36 16.94
CA LYS A 4 -25.71 90.01 17.04
C LYS A 4 -26.16 89.41 18.37
N LYS A 5 -26.61 88.16 18.37
CA LYS A 5 -26.56 87.28 19.53
C LYS A 5 -25.95 85.96 19.06
N ASN A 6 -24.76 85.66 19.59
CA ASN A 6 -23.99 84.46 19.36
C ASN A 6 -24.50 83.31 20.23
N GLN A 7 -24.23 82.09 19.73
CA GLN A 7 -24.00 80.81 20.44
C GLN A 7 -25.26 80.22 21.12
N ASP A 8 -25.55 78.93 20.96
CA ASP A 8 -24.67 77.85 21.41
C ASP A 8 -24.56 76.66 20.44
N ALA A 9 -23.32 76.18 20.31
CA ALA A 9 -22.98 74.89 19.74
C ALA A 9 -23.40 73.81 20.74
N ASP A 10 -24.48 73.11 20.44
CA ASP A 10 -24.95 72.05 21.32
C ASP A 10 -24.09 70.80 21.12
N SER A 11 -23.53 70.36 22.24
CA SER A 11 -22.56 69.27 22.32
C SER A 11 -23.24 67.95 22.01
N GLN A 12 -23.00 67.40 20.81
CA GLN A 12 -23.37 66.02 20.49
C GLN A 12 -22.52 65.05 21.32
N LYS A 13 -22.93 64.80 22.57
CA LYS A 13 -22.59 63.56 23.27
C LYS A 13 -23.15 62.41 22.43
N PRO A 14 -22.38 61.34 22.14
CA PRO A 14 -22.95 60.18 21.46
C PRO A 14 -24.05 59.64 22.36
N THR A 15 -25.29 59.90 21.96
CA THR A 15 -26.46 59.46 22.70
C THR A 15 -26.53 57.96 22.46
N VAL A 16 -26.08 57.18 23.42
CA VAL A 16 -26.22 55.72 23.36
C VAL A 16 -27.72 55.45 23.48
N GLU A 17 -28.36 55.16 22.34
CA GLU A 17 -29.74 54.66 22.31
C GLU A 17 -29.79 53.35 23.12
N LEU A 18 -30.40 53.42 24.30
CA LEU A 18 -30.61 52.25 25.14
C LEU A 18 -31.66 51.37 24.46
N LEU A 19 -31.29 50.13 24.15
CA LEU A 19 -32.21 49.11 23.62
C LEU A 19 -33.41 48.95 24.56
N SER A 20 -34.62 48.84 24.00
CA SER A 20 -35.80 48.49 24.77
C SER A 20 -35.62 47.10 25.40
N GLU A 21 -36.19 46.91 26.60
CA GLU A 21 -36.07 45.65 27.36
C GLU A 21 -36.56 44.44 26.55
N GLU A 22 -37.62 44.62 25.77
CA GLU A 22 -38.18 43.59 24.90
C GLU A 22 -37.22 43.18 23.77
N ALA A 23 -36.56 44.16 23.13
CA ALA A 23 -35.57 43.89 22.09
C ALA A 23 -34.33 43.21 22.66
N TRP A 24 -33.94 43.56 23.90
CA TRP A 24 -32.85 42.91 24.61
C TRP A 24 -33.17 41.45 24.96
N MET A 25 -34.38 41.19 25.48
CA MET A 25 -34.85 39.85 25.81
C MET A 25 -34.99 38.96 24.57
N ALA A 26 -35.53 39.49 23.46
CA ALA A 26 -35.60 38.76 22.19
C ALA A 26 -34.20 38.38 21.70
N ARG A 27 -33.26 39.33 21.74
CA ARG A 27 -31.87 39.07 21.35
C ARG A 27 -31.21 38.03 22.25
N ARG A 28 -31.41 38.12 23.56
CA ARG A 28 -30.94 37.11 24.53
C ARG A 28 -31.48 35.72 24.22
N ASN A 29 -32.76 35.60 23.94
CA ASN A 29 -33.40 34.32 23.60
C ASN A 29 -32.83 33.72 22.31
N THR A 30 -32.59 34.53 21.27
CA THR A 30 -31.95 34.04 20.04
C THR A 30 -30.53 33.54 20.27
N TYR A 31 -29.73 34.20 21.12
CA TYR A 31 -28.40 33.73 21.47
C TYR A 31 -28.45 32.45 22.30
N MET A 32 -29.38 32.34 23.24
CA MET A 32 -29.59 31.12 24.03
C MET A 32 -29.99 29.94 23.16
N GLN A 33 -30.88 30.16 22.19
CA GLN A 33 -31.28 29.13 21.23
C GLN A 33 -30.10 28.68 20.37
N ARG A 34 -29.34 29.61 19.79
CA ARG A 34 -28.13 29.28 19.01
C ARG A 34 -27.10 28.52 19.84
N LEU A 35 -26.95 28.87 21.11
CA LEU A 35 -26.02 28.17 22.00
C LEU A 35 -26.51 26.76 22.34
N ALA A 36 -27.83 26.56 22.48
CA ALA A 36 -28.42 25.24 22.61
C ALA A 36 -28.21 24.41 21.34
N ASP A 37 -28.49 24.97 20.16
CA ASP A 37 -28.29 24.31 18.87
C ASP A 37 -26.82 23.90 18.66
N LEU A 38 -25.87 24.78 19.02
CA LEU A 38 -24.44 24.47 18.97
C LEU A 38 -24.08 23.32 19.92
N ARG A 39 -24.60 23.31 21.14
CA ARG A 39 -24.38 22.20 22.08
C ARG A 39 -24.93 20.88 21.54
N THR A 40 -26.12 20.90 20.96
CA THR A 40 -26.70 19.72 20.31
C THR A 40 -25.87 19.25 19.12
N SER A 41 -25.34 20.18 18.31
CA SER A 41 -24.48 19.83 17.16
C SER A 41 -23.14 19.20 17.60
N VAL A 42 -22.55 19.69 18.70
CA VAL A 42 -21.33 19.10 19.26
C VAL A 42 -21.60 17.70 19.80
N ALA A 43 -22.68 17.53 20.58
CA ALA A 43 -23.07 16.21 21.08
C ALA A 43 -23.31 15.21 19.95
N PHE A 44 -23.95 15.64 18.85
CA PHE A 44 -24.13 14.80 17.66
C PHE A 44 -22.81 14.40 17.00
N ILE A 45 -21.83 15.30 16.95
CA ILE A 45 -20.50 14.99 16.43
C ILE A 45 -19.81 13.98 17.34
N ASP A 46 -19.90 14.15 18.66
CA ASP A 46 -19.31 13.22 19.63
C ASP A 46 -19.94 11.82 19.50
N ASP A 47 -21.26 11.74 19.43
CA ASP A 47 -21.99 10.47 19.22
C ASP A 47 -21.55 9.80 17.90
N ALA A 48 -21.42 10.57 16.81
CA ALA A 48 -20.97 10.05 15.52
C ALA A 48 -19.52 9.54 15.57
N ILE A 49 -18.64 10.19 16.35
CA ILE A 49 -17.26 9.73 16.58
C ILE A 49 -17.26 8.42 17.35
N GLU A 50 -18.10 8.27 18.37
CA GLU A 50 -18.22 7.03 19.14
C GLU A 50 -18.76 5.87 18.29
N GLU A 51 -19.81 6.11 17.50
CA GLU A 51 -20.35 5.13 16.56
C GLU A 51 -19.30 4.69 15.54
N HIS A 52 -18.55 5.64 14.97
CA HIS A 52 -17.46 5.32 14.04
C HIS A 52 -16.39 4.45 14.68
N LYS A 53 -15.99 4.74 15.93
CA LYS A 53 -15.03 3.90 16.67
C LYS A 53 -15.55 2.49 16.89
N GLU A 54 -16.83 2.33 17.21
CA GLU A 54 -17.44 1.01 17.39
C GLU A 54 -17.50 0.22 16.07
N LEU A 55 -17.88 0.87 14.97
CA LEU A 55 -17.86 0.27 13.64
C LEU A 55 -16.45 -0.17 13.23
N GLN A 56 -15.43 0.64 13.54
CA GLN A 56 -14.04 0.25 13.30
C GLN A 56 -13.64 -0.99 14.11
N LYS A 57 -14.01 -1.08 15.39
CA LYS A 57 -13.75 -2.28 16.21
C LYS A 57 -14.42 -3.53 15.65
N GLN A 58 -15.67 -3.42 15.22
CA GLN A 58 -16.39 -4.53 14.60
C GLN A 58 -15.74 -4.97 13.29
N LYS A 59 -15.34 -4.00 12.45
CA LYS A 59 -14.61 -4.28 11.21
C LYS A 59 -13.30 -5.03 11.48
N LEU A 60 -12.52 -4.61 12.47
CA LEU A 60 -11.28 -5.29 12.84
C LEU A 60 -11.50 -6.70 13.37
N SER A 61 -12.55 -6.92 14.17
CA SER A 61 -12.91 -8.26 14.65
C SER A 61 -13.29 -9.19 13.49
N ASN A 62 -14.09 -8.69 12.54
CA ASN A 62 -14.48 -9.45 11.35
C ASN A 62 -13.28 -9.75 10.45
N ASP A 63 -12.38 -8.79 10.26
CA ASP A 63 -11.16 -8.99 9.49
C ASP A 63 -10.24 -10.05 10.12
N LYS A 64 -10.07 -10.03 11.45
CA LYS A 64 -9.31 -11.06 12.18
C LYS A 64 -9.96 -12.42 12.03
N TRP A 65 -11.28 -12.48 12.13
CA TRP A 65 -12.02 -13.72 11.95
C TRP A 65 -11.89 -14.28 10.53
N ASN A 66 -12.01 -13.42 9.52
CA ASN A 66 -11.83 -13.79 8.12
C ASN A 66 -10.41 -14.29 7.85
N SER A 67 -9.40 -13.61 8.39
CA SER A 67 -8.00 -14.07 8.26
C SER A 67 -7.75 -15.40 8.98
N TYR A 68 -8.40 -15.65 10.12
CA TYR A 68 -8.30 -16.93 10.81
C TYR A 68 -8.96 -18.06 10.00
N LEU A 69 -10.14 -17.82 9.43
CA LEU A 69 -10.86 -18.81 8.63
C LEU A 69 -10.17 -19.14 7.31
N ALA A 70 -9.61 -18.13 6.64
CA ALA A 70 -9.02 -18.33 5.32
C ALA A 70 -7.66 -19.05 5.35
N CYS A 71 -7.03 -19.20 6.54
CA CYS A 71 -5.83 -20.00 6.76
C CYS A 71 -4.69 -19.71 5.77
N ASP A 72 -4.53 -18.43 5.42
CA ASP A 72 -3.73 -17.93 4.29
C ASP A 72 -2.21 -18.17 4.41
N GLY A 73 -1.73 -18.67 5.56
CA GLY A 73 -0.31 -18.85 5.86
C GLY A 73 0.48 -17.53 6.00
N LEU A 74 -0.19 -16.38 5.96
CA LEU A 74 0.41 -15.07 6.14
C LEU A 74 0.71 -14.79 7.62
N PRO A 75 1.80 -14.07 7.94
CA PRO A 75 2.21 -13.82 9.32
C PRO A 75 1.22 -12.90 10.04
N ASN A 76 1.08 -13.06 11.36
CA ASN A 76 0.25 -12.14 12.14
C ASN A 76 0.92 -10.76 12.24
N PRO A 77 0.21 -9.66 11.90
CA PRO A 77 0.80 -8.33 11.87
C PRO A 77 1.19 -7.82 13.27
N SER A 78 0.56 -8.32 14.33
CA SER A 78 0.89 -7.94 15.71
C SER A 78 2.22 -8.53 16.21
N ARG A 79 2.84 -9.47 15.49
CA ARG A 79 4.06 -10.17 15.92
C ARG A 79 5.19 -9.96 14.90
N PRO A 80 6.13 -9.03 15.15
CA PRO A 80 7.24 -8.77 14.23
C PRO A 80 8.17 -9.98 14.03
N ALA A 81 8.24 -10.90 15.01
CA ALA A 81 8.99 -12.14 14.87
C ALA A 81 8.46 -13.07 13.76
N GLU A 82 7.14 -13.11 13.58
CA GLU A 82 6.51 -13.92 12.53
C GLU A 82 6.78 -13.31 11.14
N ILE A 83 6.73 -11.98 11.03
CA ILE A 83 7.08 -11.25 9.80
C ILE A 83 8.53 -11.53 9.39
N ARG A 84 9.48 -11.50 10.35
CA ARG A 84 10.89 -11.85 10.07
C ARG A 84 11.06 -13.29 9.55
N ARG A 85 10.35 -14.24 10.14
CA ARG A 85 10.37 -15.65 9.70
C ARG A 85 9.81 -15.80 8.29
N PHE A 86 8.69 -15.13 8.01
CA PHE A 86 8.07 -15.13 6.70
C PHE A 86 9.02 -14.56 5.64
N LEU A 87 9.69 -13.43 5.92
CA LEU A 87 10.68 -12.85 5.02
C LEU A 87 11.87 -13.78 4.80
N PHE A 88 12.39 -14.41 5.86
CA PHE A 88 13.47 -15.38 5.73
C PHE A 88 13.06 -16.57 4.86
N GLN A 89 11.82 -17.05 5.02
CA GLN A 89 11.28 -18.12 4.18
C GLN A 89 11.19 -17.70 2.71
N LEU A 90 10.74 -16.48 2.43
CA LEU A 90 10.71 -15.96 1.06
C LEU A 90 12.10 -15.89 0.44
N HIS A 91 13.09 -15.35 1.17
CA HIS A 91 14.48 -15.30 0.72
C HIS A 91 15.07 -16.69 0.48
N PHE A 92 14.76 -17.65 1.35
CA PHE A 92 15.21 -19.03 1.19
C PHE A 92 14.64 -19.66 -0.08
N LEU A 93 13.33 -19.50 -0.31
CA LEU A 93 12.66 -20.01 -1.52
C LEU A 93 13.18 -19.33 -2.79
N GLU A 94 13.45 -18.02 -2.74
CA GLU A 94 14.07 -17.30 -3.83
C GLU A 94 15.47 -17.86 -4.14
N GLN A 95 16.30 -18.05 -3.11
CA GLN A 95 17.64 -18.61 -3.28
C GLN A 95 17.61 -20.04 -3.84
N GLU A 96 16.68 -20.88 -3.36
CA GLU A 96 16.47 -22.22 -3.90
C GLU A 96 16.00 -22.18 -5.36
N SER A 97 15.11 -21.24 -5.71
CA SER A 97 14.66 -21.06 -7.10
C SER A 97 15.81 -20.64 -8.01
N CYS A 98 16.66 -19.70 -7.59
CA CYS A 98 17.84 -19.26 -8.33
C CYS A 98 18.90 -20.38 -8.48
N ALA A 99 19.07 -21.22 -7.46
CA ALA A 99 20.00 -22.35 -7.50
C ALA A 99 19.52 -23.48 -8.44
N ASN A 100 18.20 -23.69 -8.49
CA ASN A 100 17.57 -24.68 -9.36
C ASN A 100 17.30 -24.14 -10.78
N GLU A 101 17.47 -22.84 -11.02
CA GLU A 101 17.31 -22.23 -12.33
C GLU A 101 18.49 -22.60 -13.24
N VAL A 102 18.38 -23.78 -13.85
CA VAL A 102 19.19 -24.10 -15.03
C VAL A 102 18.67 -23.24 -16.17
N SER A 103 19.55 -22.43 -16.77
CA SER A 103 19.20 -21.69 -17.99
C SER A 103 18.76 -22.70 -19.03
N TRP A 104 17.45 -22.78 -19.24
CA TRP A 104 16.88 -23.75 -20.16
C TRP A 104 17.44 -23.54 -21.57
N VAL A 105 17.77 -22.31 -21.95
CA VAL A 105 18.46 -22.01 -23.22
C VAL A 105 19.79 -22.76 -23.37
N LEU A 106 20.52 -22.98 -22.27
CA LEU A 106 21.79 -23.72 -22.25
C LEU A 106 21.60 -25.24 -22.23
N SER A 107 20.38 -25.73 -21.94
CA SER A 107 20.04 -27.16 -21.97
C SER A 107 19.57 -27.65 -23.34
N VAL A 108 19.49 -26.76 -24.34
CA VAL A 108 19.05 -27.11 -25.69
C VAL A 108 20.13 -27.92 -26.40
N ASP A 109 19.74 -29.09 -26.87
CA ASP A 109 20.55 -29.93 -27.75
C ASP A 109 19.76 -30.18 -29.05
N GLU A 110 20.17 -29.49 -30.12
CA GLU A 110 19.60 -29.66 -31.46
C GLU A 110 20.25 -30.83 -32.23
N GLY A 111 21.18 -31.56 -31.60
CA GLY A 111 21.83 -32.71 -32.21
C GLY A 111 20.82 -33.78 -32.64
N SER A 112 21.05 -34.36 -33.81
CA SER A 112 20.15 -35.33 -34.45
C SER A 112 19.62 -36.41 -33.50
N LEU A 113 18.30 -36.64 -33.56
CA LEU A 113 17.54 -37.71 -32.89
C LEU A 113 18.00 -39.12 -33.31
N LEU A 114 18.83 -39.23 -34.35
CA LEU A 114 19.32 -40.50 -34.90
C LEU A 114 20.57 -41.05 -34.18
N SER A 115 20.96 -40.48 -33.04
CA SER A 115 22.01 -41.10 -32.22
C SER A 115 21.47 -42.40 -31.63
N GLN A 116 22.19 -43.50 -31.81
CA GLN A 116 21.81 -44.86 -31.37
C GLN A 116 21.77 -45.07 -29.85
N ALA A 117 21.57 -44.01 -29.05
CA ALA A 117 21.46 -44.05 -27.60
C ALA A 117 19.97 -44.09 -27.20
N PRO A 118 19.42 -45.27 -26.81
CA PRO A 118 18.00 -45.43 -26.51
C PRO A 118 17.54 -44.67 -25.24
N ASP A 119 18.47 -44.28 -24.37
CA ASP A 119 18.18 -43.57 -23.12
C ASP A 119 18.24 -42.03 -23.26
N ARG A 120 18.49 -41.50 -24.47
CA ARG A 120 18.64 -40.05 -24.68
C ARG A 120 17.28 -39.35 -24.72
N SER A 121 17.08 -38.36 -23.85
CA SER A 121 15.88 -37.52 -23.86
C SER A 121 15.95 -36.44 -24.94
N ASP A 122 14.83 -36.18 -25.61
CA ASP A 122 14.73 -35.17 -26.68
C ASP A 122 14.76 -33.74 -26.11
N MET A 123 15.96 -33.19 -25.96
CA MET A 123 16.21 -31.82 -25.48
C MET A 123 16.18 -30.77 -26.60
N THR A 124 15.35 -30.99 -27.63
CA THR A 124 15.17 -30.01 -28.71
C THR A 124 14.41 -28.80 -28.20
N ARG A 125 14.64 -27.62 -28.81
CA ARG A 125 13.99 -26.37 -28.37
C ARG A 125 12.46 -26.47 -28.33
N LYS A 126 11.84 -27.15 -29.30
CA LYS A 126 10.38 -27.32 -29.37
C LYS A 126 9.81 -28.12 -28.19
N ASN A 127 10.53 -29.10 -27.68
CA ASN A 127 10.08 -29.91 -26.55
C ASN A 127 10.35 -29.19 -25.24
N LEU A 128 11.50 -28.54 -25.12
CA LEU A 128 11.81 -27.76 -23.94
C LEU A 128 10.95 -26.49 -23.80
N GLU A 129 10.42 -25.95 -24.92
CA GLU A 129 9.42 -24.84 -24.90
C GLU A 129 8.17 -25.19 -24.11
N LYS A 130 7.82 -26.48 -24.04
CA LYS A 130 6.69 -26.96 -23.25
C LYS A 130 7.02 -27.16 -21.78
N SER A 131 8.29 -27.39 -21.44
CA SER A 131 8.76 -27.54 -20.06
C SER A 131 9.25 -26.22 -19.45
N ARG A 132 9.00 -25.09 -20.12
CA ARG A 132 9.32 -23.76 -19.61
C ARG A 132 8.71 -23.55 -18.22
N PRO A 133 9.49 -23.28 -17.17
CA PRO A 133 8.93 -22.82 -15.92
C PRO A 133 8.31 -21.42 -16.10
N ASN A 134 7.08 -21.24 -15.61
CA ASN A 134 6.41 -19.93 -15.59
C ASN A 134 6.93 -19.08 -14.43
N VAL A 135 8.15 -18.56 -14.60
CA VAL A 135 8.83 -17.73 -13.61
C VAL A 135 7.98 -16.50 -13.23
N GLY A 136 7.23 -15.93 -14.18
CA GLY A 136 6.33 -14.79 -13.92
C GLY A 136 5.22 -15.09 -12.90
N GLN A 137 4.61 -16.28 -12.94
CA GLN A 137 3.54 -16.64 -11.99
C GLN A 137 4.06 -16.78 -10.56
N LEU A 138 5.28 -17.31 -10.40
CA LEU A 138 5.93 -17.43 -9.08
C LEU A 138 6.22 -16.05 -8.47
N TYR A 139 6.70 -15.11 -9.28
CA TYR A 139 6.90 -13.73 -8.82
C TYR A 139 5.59 -13.02 -8.53
N ASP A 140 4.56 -13.21 -9.35
CA ASP A 140 3.24 -12.62 -9.10
C ASP A 140 2.66 -13.09 -7.75
N GLU A 141 2.72 -14.39 -7.46
CA GLU A 141 2.26 -14.94 -6.19
C GLU A 141 3.04 -14.41 -4.98
N THR A 142 4.37 -14.33 -5.09
CA THR A 142 5.22 -13.84 -3.98
C THR A 142 4.99 -12.35 -3.73
N VAL A 143 4.89 -11.53 -4.78
CA VAL A 143 4.58 -10.11 -4.69
C VAL A 143 3.19 -9.89 -4.06
N GLN A 144 2.18 -10.64 -4.49
CA GLN A 144 0.84 -10.56 -3.90
C GLN A 144 0.83 -10.87 -2.40
N ARG A 145 1.58 -11.89 -1.96
CA ARG A 145 1.71 -12.22 -0.53
C ARG A 145 2.41 -11.12 0.27
N ILE A 146 3.45 -10.50 -0.29
CA ILE A 146 4.16 -9.38 0.35
C ILE A 146 3.23 -8.17 0.48
N LEU A 147 2.51 -7.80 -0.59
CA LEU A 147 1.57 -6.69 -0.59
C LEU A 147 0.44 -6.91 0.43
N ALA A 148 -0.14 -8.11 0.47
CA ALA A 148 -1.15 -8.47 1.46
C ALA A 148 -0.62 -8.36 2.91
N THR A 149 0.66 -8.70 3.12
CA THR A 149 1.31 -8.56 4.43
C THR A 149 1.49 -7.09 4.81
N ILE A 150 1.95 -6.25 3.88
CA ILE A 150 2.10 -4.80 4.11
C ILE A 150 0.76 -4.17 4.47
N GLU A 151 -0.29 -4.48 3.71
CA GLU A 151 -1.63 -3.94 3.96
C GLU A 151 -2.14 -4.30 5.36
N ARG A 152 -1.89 -5.54 5.81
CA ARG A 152 -2.24 -5.99 7.17
C ARG A 152 -1.46 -5.24 8.25
N VAL A 153 -0.16 -5.01 8.05
CA VAL A 153 0.65 -4.28 9.03
C VAL A 153 0.26 -2.81 9.07
N GLU A 154 0.08 -2.16 7.92
CA GLU A 154 -0.41 -0.78 7.86
C GLU A 154 -1.78 -0.63 8.54
N ARG A 155 -2.67 -1.62 8.39
CA ARG A 155 -3.95 -1.61 9.10
C ARG A 155 -3.77 -1.59 10.60
N VAL A 156 -2.87 -2.41 11.16
CA VAL A 156 -2.57 -2.39 12.60
C VAL A 156 -1.97 -1.04 13.02
N LEU A 157 -1.05 -0.48 12.22
CA LEU A 157 -0.42 0.81 12.50
C LEU A 157 -1.40 2.00 12.42
N ARG A 158 -2.47 1.92 11.65
CA ARG A 158 -3.49 2.98 11.57
C ARG A 158 -4.54 2.92 12.68
N ASN A 159 -4.60 1.81 13.43
CA ASN A 159 -5.57 1.63 14.50
C ASN A 159 -4.92 1.85 15.87
N ASP A 160 -5.15 3.04 16.42
CA ASP A 160 -4.61 3.44 17.73
C ASP A 160 -5.00 2.46 18.84
N ASP A 161 -6.21 1.89 18.79
CA ASP A 161 -6.68 0.89 19.77
C ASP A 161 -5.86 -0.40 19.79
N GLU A 162 -5.32 -0.83 18.65
CA GLU A 162 -4.45 -2.00 18.56
C GLU A 162 -3.00 -1.66 18.93
N LEU A 163 -2.55 -0.47 18.55
CA LEU A 163 -1.24 0.07 18.93
C LEU A 163 -1.07 0.20 20.44
N VAL A 164 -2.10 0.68 21.14
CA VAL A 164 -2.06 0.84 22.60
C VAL A 164 -1.92 -0.51 23.32
N ARG A 165 -2.40 -1.61 22.71
CA ARG A 165 -2.27 -2.96 23.26
C ARG A 165 -0.88 -3.57 23.03
N LEU A 166 -0.10 -3.01 22.12
CA LEU A 166 1.24 -3.51 21.78
C LEU A 166 2.29 -2.79 22.63
N PRO A 167 3.33 -3.50 23.08
CA PRO A 167 4.46 -2.85 23.74
C PRO A 167 5.17 -1.94 22.72
N THR A 168 5.60 -0.76 23.17
CA THR A 168 6.18 0.30 22.31
C THR A 168 7.35 -0.19 21.45
N PHE A 169 8.16 -1.13 21.97
CA PHE A 169 9.24 -1.74 21.20
C PHE A 169 8.74 -2.50 19.95
N GLN A 170 7.63 -3.23 20.06
CA GLN A 170 7.06 -3.96 18.92
C GLN A 170 6.47 -3.00 17.88
N VAL A 171 5.86 -1.89 18.31
CA VAL A 171 5.34 -0.86 17.39
C VAL A 171 6.48 -0.25 16.57
N LEU A 172 7.60 0.08 17.21
CA LEU A 172 8.80 0.59 16.51
C LEU A 172 9.43 -0.46 15.59
N GLU A 173 9.40 -1.75 15.96
CA GLU A 173 9.85 -2.82 15.05
C GLU A 173 8.93 -2.96 13.84
N LEU A 174 7.61 -2.82 14.01
CA LEU A 174 6.64 -2.92 12.91
C LEU A 174 6.77 -1.76 11.93
N ASP A 175 6.93 -0.53 12.43
CA ASP A 175 7.18 0.65 11.61
C ASP A 175 8.52 0.55 10.84
N LYS A 176 9.55 -0.01 11.47
CA LYS A 176 10.81 -0.34 10.78
C LYS A 176 10.64 -1.45 9.75
N ALA A 177 9.82 -2.46 10.03
CA ALA A 177 9.58 -3.58 9.12
C ALA A 177 8.85 -3.14 7.85
N THR A 178 7.90 -2.20 7.93
CA THR A 178 7.24 -1.62 6.76
C THR A 178 8.19 -0.69 5.98
N GLY A 179 8.88 0.22 6.66
CA GLY A 179 9.72 1.24 6.01
C GLY A 179 11.05 0.72 5.44
N ASN A 180 11.77 -0.13 6.19
CA ASN A 180 13.16 -0.50 5.89
C ASN A 180 13.35 -1.94 5.41
N VAL A 181 12.33 -2.79 5.54
CA VAL A 181 12.45 -4.21 5.20
C VAL A 181 11.53 -4.53 4.02
N LEU A 182 10.21 -4.43 4.20
CA LEU A 182 9.23 -4.70 3.15
C LEU A 182 9.32 -3.72 1.97
N GLY A 183 9.55 -2.43 2.24
CA GLY A 183 9.76 -1.41 1.18
C GLY A 183 10.99 -1.70 0.30
N PRO A 184 12.17 -1.97 0.87
CA PRO A 184 13.34 -2.44 0.14
C PRO A 184 13.26 -3.87 -0.41
N GLN A 185 12.36 -4.75 0.03
CA GLN A 185 12.08 -5.99 -0.69
C GLN A 185 11.39 -5.69 -2.03
N LEU A 186 10.39 -4.79 -2.03
CA LEU A 186 9.75 -4.34 -3.28
C LEU A 186 10.71 -3.55 -4.18
N ARG A 187 11.59 -2.72 -3.59
CA ARG A 187 12.71 -2.04 -4.29
C ARG A 187 13.96 -2.91 -4.49
N GLY A 188 14.01 -4.12 -3.95
CA GLY A 188 15.13 -5.05 -4.08
C GLY A 188 14.87 -6.05 -5.21
N CYS A 189 13.59 -6.23 -5.54
CA CYS A 189 13.14 -6.68 -6.85
C CYS A 189 13.52 -5.69 -7.98
N ASP A 190 14.09 -4.51 -7.66
CA ASP A 190 14.63 -3.58 -8.65
C ASP A 190 15.88 -4.18 -9.31
N TYR A 191 15.66 -4.89 -10.40
CA TYR A 191 16.53 -5.00 -11.57
C TYR A 191 17.95 -5.57 -11.40
N SER A 192 18.53 -5.74 -10.20
CA SER A 192 19.90 -6.24 -10.07
C SER A 192 19.94 -7.76 -10.22
N THR A 193 19.23 -8.53 -9.39
CA THR A 193 19.19 -9.99 -9.51
C THR A 193 18.25 -10.46 -10.61
N ALA A 194 17.09 -9.82 -10.78
CA ALA A 194 16.15 -10.14 -11.85
C ALA A 194 16.64 -9.69 -13.23
N ALA A 195 17.33 -8.54 -13.35
CA ALA A 195 18.00 -8.21 -14.62
C ALA A 195 19.38 -8.87 -14.75
N GLU A 196 20.10 -9.28 -13.70
CA GLU A 196 21.25 -10.18 -13.91
C GLU A 196 20.81 -11.58 -14.37
N CYS A 197 19.67 -12.09 -13.87
CA CYS A 197 19.05 -13.33 -14.34
C CYS A 197 18.43 -13.17 -15.74
N ALA A 198 17.72 -12.06 -16.01
CA ALA A 198 17.13 -11.79 -17.33
C ALA A 198 18.18 -11.36 -18.38
N LEU A 199 19.22 -10.59 -18.02
CA LEU A 199 20.33 -10.21 -18.91
C LEU A 199 21.23 -11.42 -19.21
N ARG A 200 21.35 -12.41 -18.30
CA ARG A 200 21.91 -13.72 -18.65
C ARG A 200 21.06 -14.50 -19.66
N GLN A 201 19.76 -14.26 -19.74
CA GLN A 201 18.86 -14.87 -20.73
C GLN A 201 18.75 -14.04 -22.04
N SER A 202 19.00 -12.73 -22.02
CA SER A 202 18.58 -11.83 -23.12
C SER A 202 19.68 -11.29 -24.03
N TYR A 203 20.97 -11.48 -23.74
CA TYR A 203 22.02 -10.83 -24.54
C TYR A 203 22.29 -11.41 -25.95
N THR A 204 21.54 -12.42 -26.42
CA THR A 204 21.66 -12.86 -27.83
C THR A 204 20.34 -12.97 -28.60
N ALA A 205 19.17 -12.91 -27.96
CA ALA A 205 17.89 -13.05 -28.66
C ALA A 205 17.22 -11.72 -29.03
N VAL A 206 17.40 -10.66 -28.23
CA VAL A 206 16.71 -9.37 -28.48
C VAL A 206 17.39 -8.58 -29.61
N CYS A 207 18.71 -8.71 -29.79
CA CYS A 207 19.41 -8.08 -30.92
C CYS A 207 19.18 -8.79 -32.25
N ALA A 208 18.94 -10.11 -32.26
CA ALA A 208 18.69 -10.85 -33.49
C ALA A 208 17.28 -10.60 -34.05
N HIS A 209 16.28 -10.41 -33.19
CA HIS A 209 14.91 -10.19 -33.66
C HIS A 209 14.65 -8.74 -34.12
N PHE A 210 15.35 -7.76 -33.54
CA PHE A 210 15.25 -6.34 -33.95
C PHE A 210 16.06 -6.02 -35.22
N LEU A 211 17.17 -6.73 -35.47
CA LEU A 211 17.94 -6.58 -36.73
C LEU A 211 17.30 -7.33 -37.90
N ARG A 212 16.50 -8.39 -37.65
CA ARG A 212 15.82 -9.15 -38.72
C ARG A 212 14.54 -8.47 -39.22
N SER A 213 13.93 -7.60 -38.43
CA SER A 213 12.79 -6.76 -38.84
C SER A 213 13.18 -5.49 -39.60
N ALA A 214 14.48 -5.17 -39.68
CA ALA A 214 14.99 -3.98 -40.36
C ALA A 214 15.67 -4.27 -41.72
N LEU A 215 15.73 -5.54 -42.14
CA LEU A 215 16.28 -5.92 -43.45
C LEU A 215 15.13 -6.23 -44.43
N PRO A 216 15.03 -5.52 -45.57
CA PRO A 216 14.03 -5.82 -46.58
C PRO A 216 14.23 -7.24 -47.12
N SER A 217 13.12 -7.94 -47.25
CA SER A 217 13.01 -9.30 -47.78
C SER A 217 13.74 -9.46 -49.11
N GLY A 218 14.87 -10.17 -49.09
CA GLY A 218 15.53 -10.65 -50.30
C GLY A 218 17.05 -10.62 -50.25
N GLN A 219 17.67 -11.46 -49.44
CA GLN A 219 18.98 -12.05 -49.74
C GLN A 219 19.20 -13.26 -48.83
N GLU A 220 19.42 -14.42 -49.47
CA GLU A 220 19.81 -15.67 -48.82
C GLU A 220 21.25 -15.57 -48.28
N LEU A 221 21.48 -16.29 -47.18
CA LEU A 221 22.80 -16.84 -46.83
C LEU A 221 22.69 -18.36 -46.93
#